data_AF-A0A5M7QQT0-F1
#
_entry.id   AF-A0A5M7QQT0-F1
#
_cell.length_a   1.000
_cell.length_b   1.000
_cell.length_c   1.000
_cell.angle_alpha   90.00
_cell.angle_beta   90.00
_cell.angle_gamma   90.00
#
_symmetry.space_group_name_H-M   'P 1'
#
loop_
_entity.id
_entity.type
_entity.pdbx_description
1 polymer ?
#
loop_
_entity_poly.entity_id
_entity_poly.type
_entity_poly.pdbx_seq_one_letter_code
_entity_poly.pdbx_strand_id
1 'polypeptide(L)' 'MKKWTFTALTFIFSFILLVVLLFEFVFRLLTADFVISLMDKLSFLGLHASLETLVALLVLFSALVALIISGLIYSKFKR' A
#
# COMPACT_ATOMS: atom_id res chain seq x y z
N MET A 1 23.56 14.31 2.09
CA MET A 1 22.93 13.18 2.81
C MET A 1 23.53 11.88 2.31
N LYS A 2 23.76 10.87 3.17
CA LYS A 2 24.15 9.54 2.68
C LYS A 2 23.05 9.01 1.74
N LYS A 3 23.40 8.44 0.59
CA LYS A 3 22.44 7.97 -0.44
C LYS A 3 21.37 7.04 0.15
N TRP A 4 21.78 6.17 1.08
CA TRP A 4 20.92 5.28 1.84
C TRP A 4 19.87 6.02 2.69
N THR A 5 20.25 7.13 3.32
CA THR A 5 19.32 7.94 4.12
C THR A 5 18.25 8.58 3.25
N PHE A 6 18.61 9.03 2.03
CA PHE A 6 17.65 9.60 1.09
C PHE A 6 16.64 8.57 0.57
N THR A 7 17.11 7.36 0.24
CA THR A 7 16.26 6.23 -0.18
C THR A 7 15.30 5.79 0.92
N ALA A 8 15.77 5.71 2.17
CA ALA A 8 14.93 5.39 3.31
C ALA A 8 13.86 6.47 3.54
N LEU A 9 14.22 7.74 3.44
CA LEU A 9 13.28 8.84 3.62
C LEU A 9 12.20 8.86 2.52
N THR A 10 12.59 8.67 1.26
CA THR A 10 11.64 8.57 0.14
C THR A 10 10.73 7.36 0.26
N PHE A 11 11.24 6.22 0.72
CA PHE A 11 10.41 5.05 1.01
C PHE A 11 9.35 5.36 2.08
N ILE A 12 9.76 5.93 3.22
CA ILE A 12 8.85 6.26 4.33
C ILE A 12 7.77 7.25 3.88
N PHE A 13 8.16 8.33 3.19
CA PHE A 13 7.21 9.32 2.69
C PHE A 13 6.23 8.72 1.68
N SER A 14 6.71 7.95 0.70
CA SER A 14 5.84 7.30 -0.29
C SER A 14 4.92 6.28 0.37
N PHE A 15 5.41 5.53 1.35
CA PHE A 15 4.60 4.55 2.08
C PHE A 15 3.46 5.20 2.86
N ILE A 16 3.75 6.22 3.67
CA ILE A 16 2.72 6.94 4.44
C ILE A 16 1.66 7.51 3.50
N LEU A 17 2.10 8.15 2.42
CA LEU A 17 1.20 8.79 1.46
C LEU A 17 0.32 7.75 0.76
N LEU A 18 0.87 6.60 0.35
CA LEU A 18 0.10 5.50 -0.23
C LEU A 18 -0.90 4.89 0.73
N VAL A 19 -0.51 4.67 1.99
CA VAL A 19 -1.42 4.12 3.00
C VAL A 19 -2.61 5.08 3.19
N VAL A 20 -2.35 6.37 3.38
CA VAL A 20 -3.43 7.36 3.57
C VAL A 20 -4.35 7.39 2.33
N LEU A 21 -3.79 7.47 1.13
CA LEU A 21 -4.57 7.51 -0.11
C LEU A 21 -5.40 6.25 -0.32
N LEU A 22 -4.84 5.06 -0.08
CA LEU A 22 -5.55 3.79 -0.27
C LEU A 22 -6.63 3.59 0.79
N PHE A 23 -6.39 3.98 2.03
CA PHE A 23 -7.43 3.96 3.06
C PHE A 23 -8.55 4.93 2.76
N GLU A 24 -8.22 6.15 2.35
CA GLU A 24 -9.24 7.12 1.98
C GLU A 24 -10.03 6.63 0.75
N PHE A 25 -9.37 6.02 -0.22
CA PHE A 25 -10.04 5.40 -1.36
C PHE A 25 -10.97 4.25 -0.94
N VAL A 26 -10.51 3.33 -0.09
CA VAL A 26 -11.27 2.13 0.28
C VAL A 26 -12.37 2.39 1.30
N PHE A 27 -12.19 3.33 2.22
CA PHE A 27 -13.16 3.57 3.29
C PHE A 27 -14.04 4.79 3.06
N ARG A 28 -13.58 5.78 2.27
CA ARG A 28 -14.33 7.02 2.03
C ARG A 28 -15.01 7.05 0.66
N LEU A 29 -14.36 6.48 -0.36
CA LEU A 29 -14.86 6.51 -1.74
C LEU A 29 -15.60 5.23 -2.16
N LEU A 30 -15.20 4.07 -1.63
CA LEU A 30 -15.87 2.81 -1.91
C LEU A 30 -17.08 2.60 -0.98
N THR A 31 -18.19 2.11 -1.55
CA THR A 31 -19.39 1.76 -0.80
C THR A 31 -19.20 0.46 -0.01
N ALA A 32 -19.97 0.30 1.06
CA ALA A 32 -19.91 -0.90 1.90
C ALA A 32 -20.11 -2.19 1.09
N ASP A 33 -21.02 -2.20 0.11
CA ASP A 33 -21.26 -3.35 -0.78
C ASP A 33 -20.00 -3.75 -1.56
N PHE A 34 -19.20 -2.78 -1.99
CA PHE A 34 -17.98 -3.04 -2.73
C PHE A 34 -16.88 -3.61 -1.82
N VAL A 35 -16.75 -3.08 -0.60
CA VAL A 35 -15.83 -3.60 0.41
C VAL A 35 -16.19 -5.04 0.78
N ILE A 36 -17.48 -5.32 0.98
CA ILE A 36 -18.00 -6.66 1.26
C ILE A 36 -17.70 -7.60 0.07
N SER A 37 -17.98 -7.18 -1.16
CA SER A 37 -17.64 -7.94 -2.36
C SER A 37 -16.14 -8.24 -2.48
N LEU A 38 -15.28 -7.29 -2.08
CA LEU A 38 -13.84 -7.47 -2.07
C LEU A 38 -13.40 -8.50 -1.02
N MET A 39 -13.97 -8.42 0.18
CA MET A 39 -13.74 -9.37 1.26
C MET A 39 -14.22 -10.78 0.88
N ASP A 40 -15.34 -10.90 0.17
CA ASP A 40 -15.88 -12.17 -0.28
C ASP A 40 -14.96 -12.83 -1.35
N LYS A 41 -14.39 -12.02 -2.25
CA LYS A 41 -13.36 -12.48 -3.20
C LYS A 41 -12.05 -12.88 -2.52
N LEU A 42 -11.70 -12.23 -1.41
CA LEU A 42 -10.55 -12.62 -0.58
C LEU A 42 -10.80 -13.95 0.13
N SER A 43 -12.03 -14.18 0.62
CA SER A 43 -12.50 -15.45 1.17
C SER A 43 -12.29 -16.60 0.19
N PHE A 44 -12.64 -16.38 -1.08
CA PHE A 44 -12.47 -17.35 -2.16
C PHE A 44 -11.00 -17.73 -2.41
N LEU A 45 -10.05 -16.83 -2.14
CA LEU A 45 -8.60 -17.10 -2.22
C LEU A 45 -8.05 -17.89 -1.02
N GLY A 46 -8.92 -18.33 -0.10
CA GLY A 46 -8.53 -19.05 1.11
C GLY A 46 -8.00 -18.15 2.23
N LEU A 47 -8.14 -16.83 2.09
CA LEU A 47 -7.81 -15.87 3.15
C LEU A 47 -9.03 -15.69 4.05
N HIS A 48 -8.83 -15.67 5.37
CA HIS A 48 -9.91 -15.36 6.29
C HIS A 48 -10.46 -13.96 5.98
N ALA A 49 -11.72 -13.88 5.56
CA ALA A 49 -12.35 -12.63 5.16
C ALA A 49 -12.73 -11.79 6.38
N SER A 50 -11.74 -11.11 6.98
CA SER A 50 -11.95 -10.09 8.00
C SER A 50 -11.49 -8.72 7.51
N LEU A 51 -12.07 -7.68 8.11
CA LEU A 51 -11.64 -6.29 7.90
C LEU A 51 -10.13 -6.13 8.17
N GLU A 52 -9.63 -6.82 9.19
CA GLU A 52 -8.21 -6.83 9.57
C GLU A 52 -7.33 -7.39 8.45
N THR A 53 -7.75 -8.48 7.81
CA THR A 53 -7.03 -9.07 6.68
C THR A 53 -7.03 -8.15 5.47
N LEU A 54 -8.17 -7.49 5.17
CA LEU A 54 -8.25 -6.48 4.12
C LEU A 54 -7.29 -5.31 4.38
N VAL A 55 -7.30 -4.79 5.62
CA VAL A 55 -6.41 -3.71 6.07
C VAL A 55 -4.95 -4.12 5.95
N ALA A 56 -4.58 -5.30 6.45
CA ALA A 56 -3.21 -5.82 6.34
C ALA A 56 -2.76 -5.93 4.89
N LEU A 57 -3.65 -6.36 4.00
CA LEU A 57 -3.37 -6.50 2.58
C LEU A 57 -3.19 -5.14 1.89
N LEU A 58 -3.99 -4.13 2.25
CA LEU A 58 -3.78 -2.74 1.81
C LEU A 58 -2.42 -2.19 2.25
N VAL A 59 -2.03 -2.46 3.49
CA VAL A 59 -0.73 -2.02 4.04
C VAL A 59 0.42 -2.72 3.32
N LEU A 60 0.33 -4.03 3.12
CA LEU A 60 1.33 -4.80 2.35
C LEU A 60 1.44 -4.30 0.91
N PHE A 61 0.31 -4.04 0.25
CA PHE A 61 0.29 -3.50 -1.09
C PHE A 61 0.95 -2.11 -1.14
N SER A 62 0.65 -1.24 -0.17
CA SER A 62 1.28 0.08 -0.03
C SER A 62 2.80 -0.04 0.14
N ALA A 63 3.27 -1.01 0.93
CA ALA A 63 4.69 -1.26 1.14
C ALA A 63 5.39 -1.71 -0.15
N LEU A 64 4.78 -2.63 -0.91
CA LEU A 64 5.31 -3.09 -2.19
C LEU A 64 5.42 -1.94 -3.20
N VAL A 65 4.37 -1.14 -3.35
CA VAL A 65 4.38 0.01 -4.27
C VAL A 65 5.40 1.07 -3.82
N ALA A 66 5.49 1.35 -2.52
CA ALA A 66 6.48 2.28 -1.98
C ALA A 66 7.93 1.79 -2.23
N LEU A 67 8.20 0.49 -2.13
CA LEU A 67 9.50 -0.10 -2.47
C LEU A 67 9.83 0.13 -3.95
N ILE A 68 8.86 -0.08 -4.85
CA ILE A 68 9.05 0.16 -6.29
C ILE A 68 9.35 1.63 -6.56
N ILE A 69 8.58 2.57 -5.98
CA ILE A 69 8.80 4.01 -6.14
C ILE A 69 10.19 4.40 -5.62
N SER A 70 10.56 3.97 -4.43
CA SER A 70 11.87 4.26 -3.84
C SER A 70 13.01 3.69 -4.70
N GLY A 71 12.86 2.46 -5.22
CA GLY A 71 13.83 1.84 -6.13
C GLY A 71 13.97 2.59 -7.46
N LEU A 72 12.86 3.06 -8.04
CA LEU A 72 12.86 3.87 -9.27
C LEU A 72 13.55 5.22 -9.07
N ILE A 73 13.25 5.89 -7.96
CA ILE A 73 13.90 7.16 -7.58
C ILE A 73 15.40 6.93 -7.41
N TYR A 74 15.80 5.91 -6.66
CA TYR A 74 17.22 5.59 -6.46
C TYR A 74 17.94 5.31 -7.77
N SER A 75 17.31 4.55 -8.69
CA SER A 75 17.85 4.26 -10.02
C SER A 75 18.10 5.53 -10.84
N LYS A 76 17.16 6.50 -10.81
CA LYS A 76 17.33 7.80 -11.49
C LYS A 76 18.46 8.65 -10.90
N PHE A 77 18.69 8.61 -9.59
CA PHE A 77 19.78 9.36 -8.93
C PHE A 77 21.15 8.68 -9.02
N LYS A 78 21.22 7.47 -9.57
CA LYS A 78 22.47 6.74 -9.82
C LYS A 78 23.05 7.02 -11.22
N ARG A 79 22.21 7.40 -12.19
CA ARG A 79 22.64 8.00 -13.45
C ARG A 79 23.08 9.44 -13.23
#